data_AF-R6ADD5-F1
#
_entry.id   AF-R6ADD5-F1
#
_cell.length_a   1.000
_cell.length_b   1.000
_cell.length_c   1.000
_cell.angle_alpha   90.00
_cell.angle_beta   90.00
_cell.angle_gamma   90.00
#
_symmetry.space_group_name_H-M   'P 1'
#
loop_
_entity.id
_entity.type
_entity.pdbx_description
1 polymer ?
#
loop_
_entity_poly.entity_id
_entity_poly.type
_entity_poly.pdbx_seq_one_letter_code
_entity_poly.pdbx_strand_id
1 'polypeptide(L)'
;MHYDAKHERLYIFDEIYQTHLTNPAAVRLIQSKMISKAVIRADSAEPKSIKEMQDAGLCVYGAKKYPDSVDYGIKWLQSLEAIVIDKARCPNICKEFVNYEYARTKDGEFISAYSDKNNHAIDAVRYGCEDLMPAFTAAQCYMDIDGKRIV
;
A
#
# COMPACT_ATOMS: atom_id res chain seq x y z
N MET A 1 1.66 -6.13 -9.26
CA MET A 1 0.89 -6.87 -8.23
C MET A 1 -0.32 -7.51 -8.90
N HIS A 2 -0.85 -8.59 -8.33
CA HIS A 2 -2.08 -9.25 -8.77
C HIS A 2 -2.87 -9.71 -7.55
N TYR A 3 -4.18 -9.47 -7.54
CA TYR A 3 -5.08 -9.90 -6.48
C TYR A 3 -6.01 -10.99 -7.00
N ASP A 4 -5.97 -12.16 -6.35
CA ASP A 4 -6.91 -13.25 -6.59
C ASP A 4 -8.07 -13.12 -5.62
N ALA A 5 -9.17 -12.54 -6.09
CA ALA A 5 -10.36 -12.27 -5.27
C ALA A 5 -11.07 -13.54 -4.79
N LYS A 6 -10.89 -14.68 -5.46
CA LYS A 6 -11.55 -15.94 -5.07
C LYS A 6 -10.90 -16.54 -3.82
N HIS A 7 -9.59 -16.38 -3.69
CA HIS A 7 -8.79 -16.92 -2.59
C HIS A 7 -8.29 -15.81 -1.64
N GLU A 8 -8.65 -14.55 -1.89
CA GLU A 8 -8.20 -13.40 -1.10
C GLU A 8 -6.67 -13.35 -0.97
N ARG A 9 -5.95 -13.64 -2.07
CA ARG A 9 -4.48 -13.67 -2.10
C ARG A 9 -3.90 -12.51 -2.92
N LEU A 10 -2.92 -11.82 -2.34
CA LEU A 10 -2.18 -10.76 -3.02
C LEU A 10 -0.78 -11.23 -3.41
N TYR A 11 -0.47 -11.14 -4.71
CA TYR A 11 0.82 -11.49 -5.28
C TYR A 11 1.62 -10.24 -5.63
N ILE A 12 2.83 -10.14 -5.09
CA ILE A 12 3.77 -9.04 -5.31
C ILE A 12 5.05 -9.61 -5.95
N PHE A 13 5.37 -9.13 -7.15
CA PHE A 13 6.35 -9.77 -8.03
C PHE A 13 7.29 -8.79 -8.76
N ASP A 14 7.13 -7.48 -8.53
CA ASP A 14 8.10 -6.49 -9.00
C ASP A 14 8.09 -5.29 -8.03
N GLU A 15 9.24 -4.65 -7.84
CA GLU A 15 9.38 -3.45 -7.03
C GLU A 15 10.31 -2.44 -7.71
N ILE A 16 10.06 -1.15 -7.50
CA ILE A 16 11.02 -0.07 -7.76
C ILE A 16 11.22 0.62 -6.41
N TYR A 17 12.37 0.35 -5.78
CA TYR A 17 12.69 0.89 -4.46
C TYR A 17 14.00 1.69 -4.56
N GLN A 18 13.90 3.00 -4.80
CA GLN A 18 15.05 3.89 -5.01
C GLN A 18 14.78 5.28 -4.44
N THR A 19 15.79 5.87 -3.80
CA THR A 19 15.77 7.27 -3.35
C THR A 19 16.36 8.19 -4.40
N HIS A 20 16.05 9.49 -4.33
CA HIS A 20 16.61 10.52 -5.21
C HIS A 20 16.33 10.35 -6.72
N LEU A 21 15.25 9.65 -7.08
CA LEU A 21 14.79 9.59 -8.46
C LEU A 21 14.14 10.92 -8.88
N THR A 22 14.53 11.43 -10.04
CA THR A 22 13.78 12.51 -10.70
C THR A 22 12.51 11.94 -11.35
N ASN A 23 11.45 12.74 -11.45
CA ASN A 23 10.20 12.31 -12.10
C ASN A 23 10.44 11.71 -13.50
N PRO A 24 11.26 12.30 -14.40
CA PRO A 24 11.55 11.69 -15.70
C PRO A 24 12.28 10.34 -15.61
N ALA A 25 13.17 10.15 -14.64
CA ALA A 25 13.84 8.87 -14.43
C ALA A 25 12.88 7.80 -13.90
N ALA A 26 12.03 8.16 -12.93
CA ALA A 26 10.99 7.30 -12.40
C ALA A 26 10.02 6.84 -13.52
N VAL A 27 9.58 7.76 -14.39
CA VAL A 27 8.71 7.43 -15.53
C VAL A 27 9.36 6.39 -16.44
N ARG A 28 10.63 6.58 -16.83
CA ARG A 28 11.33 5.61 -17.69
C ARG A 28 11.46 4.24 -17.06
N LEU A 29 11.77 4.18 -15.76
CA LEU A 29 11.85 2.91 -15.03
C LEU A 29 10.50 2.21 -14.98
N ILE A 30 9.43 2.94 -14.64
CA ILE A 30 8.07 2.42 -14.62
C ILE A 30 7.68 1.88 -16.00
N GLN A 31 7.89 2.65 -17.07
CA GLN A 31 7.58 2.24 -18.44
C GLN A 31 8.35 0.99 -18.88
N SER A 32 9.63 0.86 -18.48
CA SER A 32 10.44 -0.31 -18.82
C SER A 32 9.96 -1.62 -18.19
N LYS A 33 9.20 -1.53 -17.09
CA LYS A 33 8.68 -2.67 -16.33
C LYS A 33 7.20 -2.95 -16.60
N MET A 34 6.47 -1.96 -17.12
CA MET A 34 5.04 -2.07 -17.33
C MET A 34 4.72 -2.98 -18.52
N ILE A 35 3.94 -4.03 -18.29
CA ILE A 35 3.53 -4.98 -19.34
C ILE A 35 2.31 -4.44 -20.12
N SER A 36 1.52 -3.55 -19.52
CA SER A 36 0.31 -2.94 -20.10
C SER A 36 0.06 -1.57 -19.47
N LYS A 37 -0.87 -0.75 -20.00
CA LYS A 37 -1.25 0.55 -19.39
C LYS A 37 -2.05 0.37 -18.09
N ALA A 38 -1.37 -0.07 -17.03
CA ALA A 38 -1.98 -0.23 -15.72
C ALA A 38 -2.24 1.13 -15.06
N VAL A 39 -3.31 1.20 -14.26
CA VAL A 39 -3.57 2.33 -13.36
C VAL A 39 -2.58 2.30 -12.20
N ILE A 40 -1.92 3.42 -11.94
CA ILE A 40 -0.97 3.60 -10.84
C ILE A 40 -1.60 4.54 -9.81
N ARG A 41 -1.60 4.11 -8.55
CA ARG A 41 -2.00 4.95 -7.41
C ARG A 41 -0.75 5.50 -6.74
N ALA A 42 -0.68 6.83 -6.62
CA ALA A 42 0.45 7.55 -6.03
C ALA A 42 -0.01 8.38 -4.82
N ASP A 43 0.96 8.82 -4.01
CA ASP A 43 0.66 9.72 -2.90
C ASP A 43 0.04 11.03 -3.41
N SER A 44 -1.17 11.34 -2.93
CA SER A 44 -1.90 12.56 -3.25
C SER A 44 -1.27 13.84 -2.70
N ALA A 45 -0.28 13.75 -1.81
CA ALA A 45 0.43 14.90 -1.26
C ALA A 45 1.28 15.65 -2.31
N GLU A 46 1.61 15.00 -3.43
CA GLU A 46 2.48 15.54 -4.48
C GLU A 46 1.75 15.67 -5.85
N PRO A 47 0.71 16.52 -5.95
CA PRO A 47 -0.13 16.61 -7.16
C PRO A 47 0.64 17.08 -8.40
N LYS A 48 1.71 17.87 -8.21
CA LYS A 48 2.57 18.33 -9.32
C LYS A 48 3.32 17.15 -9.95
N SER A 49 3.90 16.27 -9.14
CA SER A 49 4.62 15.08 -9.61
C SER A 49 3.67 14.12 -10.32
N ILE A 50 2.43 13.94 -9.81
CA ILE A 50 1.39 13.17 -10.49
C ILE A 50 1.11 13.74 -11.88
N LYS A 51 0.92 15.06 -11.99
CA LYS A 51 0.65 15.72 -13.27
C LYS A 51 1.80 15.54 -14.26
N GLU A 52 3.05 15.71 -13.81
CA GLU A 52 4.23 15.50 -14.65
C GLU A 52 4.32 14.05 -15.16
N MET A 53 4.01 13.06 -14.32
CA MET A 53 3.98 11.65 -14.73
C MET A 53 2.84 11.34 -15.72
N GLN A 54 1.67 11.97 -15.54
CA GLN A 54 0.54 11.88 -16.48
C GLN A 54 0.91 12.47 -17.85
N ASP A 55 1.53 13.64 -17.86
CA ASP A 55 1.97 14.31 -19.10
C ASP A 55 3.05 13.50 -19.84
N ALA A 56 3.83 12.70 -19.10
CA ALA A 56 4.79 11.76 -19.65
C ALA A 56 4.18 10.40 -20.10
N GLY A 57 2.84 10.27 -20.06
CA GLY A 57 2.09 9.15 -20.63
C GLY A 57 1.75 8.01 -19.66
N LEU A 58 1.96 8.20 -18.35
CA LEU A 58 1.54 7.22 -17.33
C LEU A 58 0.09 7.45 -16.89
N CYS A 59 -0.63 6.36 -16.60
CA CYS A 59 -1.97 6.42 -16.00
C CYS A 59 -1.88 6.51 -14.46
N VAL A 60 -1.35 7.62 -13.94
CA VAL A 60 -1.17 7.84 -12.49
C VAL A 60 -2.31 8.66 -11.91
N TYR A 61 -2.82 8.27 -10.75
CA TYR A 61 -3.83 9.00 -9.99
C TYR A 61 -3.45 9.05 -8.52
N GLY A 62 -3.84 10.13 -7.83
CA GLY A 62 -3.70 10.21 -6.38
C GLY A 62 -4.57 9.14 -5.70
N ALA A 63 -4.02 8.49 -4.68
CA ALA A 63 -4.78 7.64 -3.78
C ALA A 63 -5.76 8.49 -2.94
N LYS A 64 -6.96 7.98 -2.64
CA LYS A 64 -7.88 8.73 -1.78
C LYS A 64 -7.46 8.54 -0.32
N LYS A 65 -7.07 9.64 0.32
CA LYS A 65 -6.81 9.67 1.76
C LYS A 65 -8.07 10.13 2.50
N TYR A 66 -8.57 9.28 3.38
CA TYR A 66 -9.58 9.62 4.37
C TYR A 66 -9.00 9.43 5.78
N PRO A 67 -9.58 10.07 6.82
CA PRO A 67 -9.25 9.74 8.20
C PRO A 67 -9.31 8.23 8.39
N ASP A 68 -8.29 7.65 9.03
CA ASP A 68 -8.17 6.20 9.27
C ASP A 68 -7.96 5.29 8.05
N SER A 69 -7.73 5.85 6.85
CA SER A 69 -7.41 5.06 5.63
C SER A 69 -6.14 4.21 5.76
N VAL A 70 -5.21 4.58 6.64
CA VAL A 70 -4.01 3.80 6.95
C VAL A 70 -4.39 2.55 7.73
N ASP A 71 -5.07 2.71 8.86
CA ASP A 71 -5.51 1.59 9.70
C ASP A 71 -6.43 0.63 8.93
N TYR A 72 -7.40 1.18 8.20
CA TYR A 72 -8.30 0.40 7.36
C TYR A 72 -7.55 -0.44 6.31
N GLY A 73 -6.63 0.18 5.57
CA GLY A 73 -5.88 -0.54 4.54
C GLY A 73 -4.93 -1.58 5.11
N ILE A 74 -4.34 -1.35 6.30
CA ILE A 74 -3.51 -2.35 6.97
C ILE A 74 -4.37 -3.52 7.47
N LYS A 75 -5.53 -3.24 8.08
CA LYS A 75 -6.47 -4.29 8.50
C LYS A 75 -6.95 -5.13 7.31
N TRP A 76 -7.22 -4.51 6.17
CA TRP A 76 -7.57 -5.22 4.94
C TRP A 76 -6.43 -6.12 4.46
N LEU A 77 -5.18 -5.64 4.47
CA LEU A 77 -4.02 -6.46 4.13
C LEU A 77 -3.86 -7.64 5.11
N GLN A 78 -4.11 -7.43 6.40
CA GLN A 78 -4.08 -8.46 7.43
C GLN A 78 -5.23 -9.48 7.29
N SER A 79 -6.37 -9.09 6.72
CA SER A 79 -7.50 -10.00 6.51
C SER A 79 -7.35 -10.91 5.29
N LEU A 80 -6.36 -10.68 4.42
CA LEU A 80 -6.09 -11.53 3.27
C LEU A 80 -5.66 -12.93 3.70
N GLU A 81 -6.03 -13.95 2.93
CA GLU A 81 -5.60 -15.34 3.19
C GLU A 81 -4.08 -15.45 3.11
N ALA A 82 -3.47 -14.78 2.12
CA ALA A 82 -2.02 -14.71 1.98
C ALA A 82 -1.55 -13.49 1.19
N ILE A 83 -0.39 -12.96 1.60
CA ILE A 83 0.41 -12.03 0.81
C ILE A 83 1.67 -12.77 0.36
N VAL A 84 1.75 -13.06 -0.94
CA VAL A 84 2.84 -13.82 -1.56
C VAL A 84 3.80 -12.86 -2.24
N ILE A 85 5.02 -12.78 -1.71
CA ILE A 85 6.06 -11.86 -2.18
C ILE A 85 7.19 -12.67 -2.83
N ASP A 86 7.52 -12.38 -4.09
CA ASP A 86 8.75 -12.87 -4.72
C ASP A 86 9.96 -12.16 -4.09
N LYS A 87 10.57 -12.78 -3.08
CA LYS A 87 11.70 -12.20 -2.35
C LYS A 87 12.92 -11.89 -3.23
N ALA A 88 13.12 -12.61 -4.33
CA ALA A 88 14.26 -12.38 -5.21
C ALA A 88 14.09 -11.09 -6.03
N ARG A 89 12.85 -10.79 -6.42
CA ARG A 89 12.50 -9.56 -7.16
C ARG A 89 12.12 -8.40 -6.26
N CYS A 90 11.56 -8.69 -5.08
CA CYS A 90 11.00 -7.72 -4.15
C CYS A 90 11.64 -7.79 -2.74
N PRO A 91 12.98 -7.67 -2.62
CA PRO A 91 13.65 -7.78 -1.33
C PRO A 91 13.29 -6.66 -0.36
N ASN A 92 13.03 -5.44 -0.82
CA ASN A 92 12.70 -4.31 0.07
C ASN A 92 11.27 -4.41 0.58
N ILE A 93 10.30 -4.74 -0.28
CA ILE A 93 8.92 -5.03 0.14
C ILE A 93 8.93 -6.18 1.15
N CYS A 94 9.64 -7.28 0.87
CA CYS A 94 9.74 -8.40 1.80
C CYS A 94 10.34 -7.96 3.16
N LYS A 95 11.37 -7.12 3.15
CA LYS A 95 11.99 -6.61 4.38
C LYS A 95 11.01 -5.74 5.17
N GLU A 96 10.29 -4.82 4.54
CA GLU A 96 9.33 -3.97 5.25
C GLU A 96 8.18 -4.80 5.81
N PHE A 97 7.54 -5.66 5.00
CA PHE A 97 6.40 -6.48 5.44
C PHE A 97 6.73 -7.41 6.61
N VAL A 98 7.95 -7.99 6.64
CA VAL A 98 8.36 -8.88 7.74
C VAL A 98 8.67 -8.13 9.03
N ASN A 99 9.10 -6.87 8.95
CA ASN A 99 9.55 -6.09 10.11
C ASN A 99 8.53 -5.04 10.59
N TYR A 100 7.37 -4.93 9.93
CA TYR A 100 6.39 -3.91 10.27
C TYR A 100 5.60 -4.28 11.52
N GLU A 101 5.82 -3.52 12.59
CA GLU A 101 5.15 -3.69 13.88
C GLU A 101 4.53 -2.37 14.38
N TYR A 102 3.60 -2.48 15.34
CA TYR A 102 3.06 -1.32 16.05
C TYR A 102 4.19 -0.52 16.71
N ALA A 103 4.07 0.81 16.69
CA ALA A 103 5.03 1.65 17.37
C ALA A 103 5.07 1.31 18.87
N ARG A 104 6.23 1.38 19.51
CA ARG A 104 6.37 1.17 20.95
C ARG A 104 6.63 2.48 21.67
N THR A 105 6.09 2.62 22.87
CA THR A 105 6.47 3.68 23.81
C THR A 105 7.92 3.46 24.26
N LYS A 106 8.50 4.47 24.92
CA LYS A 106 9.85 4.33 25.51
C LYS A 106 9.94 3.20 26.54
N ASP A 107 8.80 2.84 27.13
CA ASP A 107 8.68 1.79 28.14
C ASP A 107 8.42 0.40 27.53
N GLY A 108 8.32 0.31 26.19
CA GLY A 108 8.17 -0.95 25.46
C GLY A 108 6.72 -1.37 25.16
N GLU A 109 5.73 -0.59 25.60
CA GLU A 109 4.30 -0.85 25.36
C GLU A 109 3.90 -0.48 23.93
N PHE A 110 3.00 -1.24 23.32
CA PHE A 110 2.50 -0.92 21.98
C PHE A 110 1.58 0.31 22.01
N ILE A 111 1.85 1.26 21.11
CA ILE A 111 0.98 2.37 20.78
C ILE A 111 -0.01 1.87 19.73
N SER A 112 -1.28 2.23 19.85
CA SER A 112 -2.34 1.91 18.88
C SER A 112 -2.21 2.65 17.54
N ALA A 113 -0.98 2.98 17.14
CA ALA A 113 -0.63 3.66 15.90
C ALA A 113 0.52 2.89 15.24
N TYR A 114 0.42 2.70 13.94
CA TYR A 114 1.48 2.06 13.16
C TYR A 114 2.71 2.97 13.07
N SER A 115 3.89 2.36 13.02
CA SER A 115 5.15 3.08 12.88
C SER A 115 5.22 3.83 11.54
N ASP A 116 5.56 5.11 11.58
CA ASP A 116 5.83 5.96 10.41
C ASP A 116 7.27 5.79 9.88
N LYS A 117 7.85 4.60 10.06
CA LYS A 117 9.21 4.27 9.62
C LYS A 117 9.20 2.93 8.90
N ASN A 118 9.91 2.86 7.78
CA ASN A 118 10.02 1.67 6.94
C ASN A 118 8.64 1.15 6.48
N ASN A 119 7.76 2.08 6.08
CA ASN A 119 6.41 1.82 5.59
C ASN A 119 6.24 2.15 4.09
N HIS A 120 7.29 2.55 3.38
CA HIS A 120 7.19 3.04 2.01
C HIS A 120 6.59 2.00 1.05
N ALA A 121 7.03 0.74 1.16
CA ALA A 121 6.51 -0.37 0.39
C ALA A 121 5.08 -0.72 0.81
N ILE A 122 4.79 -0.74 2.11
CA ILE A 122 3.45 -1.06 2.63
C ILE A 122 2.44 -0.02 2.17
N ASP A 123 2.79 1.26 2.23
CA ASP A 123 1.98 2.35 1.73
C ASP A 123 1.77 2.26 0.22
N ALA A 124 2.82 1.96 -0.56
CA ALA A 124 2.70 1.74 -2.00
C ALA A 124 1.74 0.58 -2.34
N VAL A 125 1.82 -0.53 -1.59
CA VAL A 125 0.91 -1.68 -1.76
C VAL A 125 -0.52 -1.29 -1.39
N ARG A 126 -0.69 -0.58 -0.27
CA ARG A 126 -2.00 -0.12 0.22
C ARG A 126 -2.68 0.81 -0.78
N TYR A 127 -1.96 1.80 -1.32
CA TYR A 127 -2.45 2.67 -2.38
C TYR A 127 -2.79 1.87 -3.64
N GLY A 128 -1.92 0.94 -4.06
CA GLY A 128 -2.16 0.10 -5.22
C GLY A 128 -3.37 -0.84 -5.10
N CYS A 129 -3.79 -1.15 -3.88
CA CYS A 129 -4.95 -2.01 -3.60
C CYS A 129 -6.22 -1.22 -3.24
N GLU A 130 -6.19 0.11 -3.24
CA GLU A 130 -7.32 0.95 -2.78
C GLU A 130 -8.64 0.59 -3.48
N ASP A 131 -8.62 0.41 -4.80
CA ASP A 131 -9.82 0.08 -5.58
C ASP A 131 -10.32 -1.36 -5.37
N LEU A 132 -9.54 -2.21 -4.69
CA LEU A 132 -9.91 -3.58 -4.33
C LEU A 132 -10.58 -3.66 -2.96
N MET A 133 -10.38 -2.63 -2.13
CA MET A 133 -10.97 -2.58 -0.80
C MET A 133 -12.46 -2.25 -0.92
N PRO A 134 -13.34 -2.91 -0.15
CA PRO A 134 -14.75 -2.52 -0.08
C PRO A 134 -14.87 -1.02 0.24
N ALA A 135 -15.89 -0.36 -0.31
CA ALA A 135 -16.13 1.04 -0.01
C ALA A 135 -16.20 1.23 1.51
N PHE A 136 -15.40 2.17 2.03
CA PHE A 136 -15.45 2.55 3.44
C PHE A 136 -16.85 3.06 3.76
N THR A 137 -17.67 2.20 4.36
CA THR A 137 -19.00 2.61 4.85
C THR A 137 -18.82 3.00 6.31
N ALA A 138 -19.27 4.21 6.67
CA ALA A 138 -19.19 4.71 8.04
C ALA A 138 -19.83 3.78 9.10
N ALA A 139 -20.62 2.79 8.67
CA ALA A 139 -21.16 1.74 9.52
C ALA A 139 -20.08 0.80 10.13
N GLN A 140 -18.91 0.68 9.52
CA GLN A 140 -17.81 -0.15 10.05
C GLN A 140 -17.10 0.49 11.25
N CYS A 141 -17.21 1.81 11.45
CA CYS A 141 -16.65 2.50 12.61
C CYS A 141 -17.42 2.28 13.92
N TYR A 142 -18.64 1.73 13.88
CA TYR A 142 -19.51 1.61 15.06
C TYR A 142 -19.60 0.20 15.66
N MET A 143 -18.87 -0.79 15.14
CA MET A 143 -18.98 -2.18 15.61
C MET A 143 -17.90 -2.64 16.60
N ASP A 144 -17.11 -1.74 17.19
CA ASP A 144 -15.97 -2.16 18.03
C ASP A 144 -15.92 -1.51 19.42
N ILE A 145 -17.07 -1.48 20.11
CA ILE A 145 -17.08 -1.19 21.57
C ILE A 145 -17.82 -2.28 22.38
N ASP A 146 -18.73 -3.07 21.80
CA ASP A 146 -19.46 -4.09 22.57
C ASP A 146 -19.84 -5.36 21.77
N GLY A 147 -18.84 -6.18 21.46
CA GLY A 147 -19.04 -7.63 21.56
C GLY A 147 -19.08 -8.44 20.25
N LYS A 148 -17.93 -9.04 19.98
CA LYS A 148 -17.71 -10.35 19.34
C LYS A 148 -17.99 -10.46 17.83
N ARG A 149 -16.90 -10.74 17.10
CA ARG A 149 -16.57 -12.13 16.76
C ARG A 149 -15.05 -12.33 16.63
N ILE A 150 -14.53 -13.20 17.50
CA ILE A 150 -13.27 -13.93 17.33
C ILE A 150 -13.66 -15.23 16.63
N VAL A 151 -13.24 -15.39 15.37
CA VAL A 151 -12.63 -16.56 14.68
C VAL A 151 -12.64 -16.30 13.19
#